data_AF-A0A8T0D7N5-F1
#
_entry.id   AF-A0A8T0D7N5-F1
#
_cell.length_a   1.000
_cell.length_b   1.000
_cell.length_c   1.000
_cell.angle_alpha   90.00
_cell.angle_beta   90.00
_cell.angle_gamma   90.00
#
_symmetry.space_group_name_H-M   'P 1'
#
loop_
_entity.id
_entity.type
_entity.pdbx_description
1 polymer ?
#
loop_
_entity_poly.entity_id
_entity_poly.type
_entity_poly.pdbx_seq_one_letter_code
_entity_poly.pdbx_strand_id
1 'polypeptide(L)'
;MNSQLDLEARREVFLQVDSIDNQLNSKFTAVYALVNRCLLSHLTQTPVNDPPLEVIRSPLYVCTNTNRKDVLDLVVLIKSCSTCFKNRANARNTYMQQKLWRNFRVQFTFVTGMPTEARHEKYDFDGVWIQPYNRENQTNQTTLEATQKLLHESDIHHDLLIANFNDTYYNLTLKLMLTFRWIAAFCKQQASVYLFLDDDYSLVPSSVIRLIRKIPFTVRSRLNGGTASPDLIVRHPSESSSWGDRWSVSANELPWTRYPSYSSGAAYILGSELVTDAAIAMAFTRYYRLDDAYLGFVWKKIDSRVYTIRQMKHRINNLTDPNEVITAPSIYVDKAMDWDTGVMHMSRL
;
A
#
# COMPACT_ATOMS: atom_id res chain seq x y z
N MET A 1 -21.48 18.38 -14.69
CA MET A 1 -21.82 17.39 -15.74
C MET A 1 -20.90 16.17 -15.71
N ASN A 2 -19.59 16.27 -15.43
CA ASN A 2 -18.68 15.11 -15.42
C ASN A 2 -18.82 14.13 -14.24
N SER A 3 -19.40 14.52 -13.09
CA SER A 3 -19.56 13.61 -11.93
C SER A 3 -20.73 12.62 -12.07
N GLN A 4 -21.75 12.96 -12.85
CA GLN A 4 -22.94 12.13 -13.04
C GLN A 4 -22.70 11.02 -14.08
N LEU A 5 -21.96 11.34 -15.14
CA LEU A 5 -21.52 10.37 -16.15
C LEU A 5 -20.54 9.32 -15.58
N ASP A 6 -19.65 9.73 -14.66
CA ASP A 6 -18.76 8.80 -13.95
C ASP A 6 -19.54 7.85 -13.02
N LEU A 7 -20.60 8.35 -12.36
CA LEU A 7 -21.49 7.53 -11.54
C LEU A 7 -22.33 6.54 -12.38
N GLU A 8 -22.82 6.94 -13.55
CA GLU A 8 -23.60 6.08 -14.45
C GLU A 8 -22.74 5.00 -15.12
N ALA A 9 -21.53 5.34 -15.58
CA ALA A 9 -20.59 4.37 -16.13
C ALA A 9 -20.15 3.33 -15.08
N ARG A 10 -19.97 3.76 -13.81
CA ARG A 10 -19.77 2.82 -12.69
C ARG A 10 -20.98 1.92 -12.53
N ARG A 11 -22.19 2.47 -12.57
CA ARG A 11 -23.44 1.72 -12.36
C ARG A 11 -23.65 0.63 -13.42
N GLU A 12 -23.35 0.89 -14.68
CA GLU A 12 -23.47 -0.10 -15.76
C GLU A 12 -22.45 -1.24 -15.64
N VAL A 13 -21.22 -0.96 -15.20
CA VAL A 13 -20.21 -2.01 -14.93
C VAL A 13 -20.60 -2.85 -13.70
N PHE A 14 -21.17 -2.22 -12.66
CA PHE A 14 -21.63 -2.91 -11.46
C PHE A 14 -22.80 -3.88 -11.73
N LEU A 15 -23.65 -3.60 -12.72
CA LEU A 15 -24.78 -4.47 -13.09
C LEU A 15 -24.36 -5.79 -13.80
N GLN A 16 -23.10 -5.96 -14.17
CA GLN A 16 -22.57 -7.22 -14.72
C GLN A 16 -21.89 -8.12 -13.68
N VAL A 17 -21.85 -7.72 -12.41
CA VAL A 17 -21.16 -8.43 -11.34
C VAL A 17 -22.16 -9.03 -10.34
N ASP A 18 -23.05 -9.91 -10.80
CA ASP A 18 -24.12 -10.45 -9.94
C ASP A 18 -24.12 -11.98 -9.85
N SER A 19 -23.55 -12.48 -8.75
CA SER A 19 -24.10 -13.57 -7.90
C SER A 19 -23.09 -14.08 -6.87
N ILE A 20 -21.78 -14.02 -7.16
CA ILE A 20 -20.70 -14.48 -6.26
C ILE A 20 -20.29 -13.39 -5.24
N ASP A 21 -20.43 -12.11 -5.60
CA ASP A 21 -19.98 -10.95 -4.80
C ASP A 21 -20.86 -10.63 -3.57
N ASN A 22 -22.13 -11.04 -3.58
CA ASN A 22 -23.06 -10.76 -2.47
C ASN A 22 -22.68 -11.49 -1.16
N GLN A 23 -21.92 -12.60 -1.22
CA GLN A 23 -21.37 -13.26 -0.02
C GLN A 23 -20.10 -12.59 0.52
N LEU A 24 -19.30 -11.95 -0.34
CA LEU A 24 -18.12 -11.17 0.05
C LEU A 24 -18.53 -9.83 0.66
N ASN A 25 -19.49 -9.14 0.03
CA ASN A 25 -20.06 -7.90 0.54
C ASN A 25 -20.79 -8.09 1.87
N SER A 26 -21.57 -9.17 2.07
CA SER A 26 -22.21 -9.44 3.37
C SER A 26 -21.20 -9.76 4.49
N LYS A 27 -20.07 -10.40 4.19
CA LYS A 27 -18.95 -10.56 5.14
C LYS A 27 -18.21 -9.25 5.40
N PHE A 28 -18.06 -8.39 4.39
CA PHE A 28 -17.52 -7.05 4.56
C PHE A 28 -18.44 -6.18 5.43
N THR A 29 -19.75 -6.17 5.22
CA THR A 29 -20.72 -5.46 6.06
C THR A 29 -20.71 -6.02 7.51
N ALA A 30 -20.48 -7.32 7.70
CA ALA A 30 -20.31 -7.92 9.03
C ALA A 30 -18.99 -7.54 9.71
N VAL A 31 -17.92 -7.32 8.94
CA VAL A 31 -16.61 -6.83 9.43
C VAL A 31 -16.65 -5.32 9.72
N TYR A 32 -17.32 -4.54 8.88
CA TYR A 32 -17.69 -3.14 9.16
C TYR A 32 -18.46 -3.04 10.47
N ALA A 33 -19.40 -3.96 10.70
CA ALA A 33 -20.12 -4.06 11.96
C ALA A 33 -19.26 -4.58 13.12
N LEU A 34 -18.19 -5.34 12.91
CA LEU A 34 -17.31 -5.83 14.00
C LEU A 34 -16.28 -4.76 14.41
N VAL A 35 -15.69 -4.04 13.47
CA VAL A 35 -14.84 -2.88 13.76
C VAL A 35 -15.68 -1.75 14.37
N ASN A 36 -16.89 -1.49 13.86
CA ASN A 36 -17.80 -0.51 14.47
C ASN A 36 -18.41 -0.98 15.80
N ARG A 37 -18.87 -2.23 15.96
CA ARG A 37 -19.53 -2.69 17.22
C ARG A 37 -18.54 -3.07 18.32
N CYS A 38 -17.37 -3.63 18.02
CA CYS A 38 -16.42 -4.05 19.06
C CYS A 38 -15.48 -2.94 19.51
N LEU A 39 -15.19 -1.92 18.69
CA LEU A 39 -14.30 -0.83 19.08
C LEU A 39 -15.03 0.47 19.41
N LEU A 40 -16.12 0.83 18.71
CA LEU A 40 -16.84 2.08 19.02
C LEU A 40 -17.74 1.99 20.26
N SER A 41 -18.07 0.79 20.74
CA SER A 41 -18.88 0.65 21.98
C SER A 41 -18.14 1.08 23.26
N HIS A 42 -16.82 1.28 23.19
CA HIS A 42 -15.99 1.78 24.29
C HIS A 42 -15.32 3.13 24.01
N LEU A 43 -15.52 3.71 22.81
CA LEU A 43 -14.91 4.98 22.43
C LEU A 43 -15.91 6.12 22.71
N THR A 44 -15.52 7.05 23.58
CA THR A 44 -16.32 8.23 23.91
C THR A 44 -16.27 9.32 22.83
N GLN A 45 -15.45 9.14 21.80
CA GLN A 45 -15.24 10.10 20.71
C GLN A 45 -15.59 9.46 19.38
N THR A 46 -16.26 10.23 18.52
CA THR A 46 -16.54 9.84 17.13
C THR A 46 -15.28 9.93 16.28
N PRO A 47 -15.04 8.97 15.36
CA PRO A 47 -13.97 9.07 14.36
C PRO A 47 -14.02 10.41 13.61
N VAL A 48 -12.85 11.01 13.36
CA VAL A 48 -12.70 12.26 12.59
C VAL A 48 -12.24 12.03 11.16
N ASN A 49 -11.84 10.79 10.83
CA ASN A 49 -11.33 10.39 9.52
C ASN A 49 -11.76 8.95 9.21
N ASP A 50 -13.03 8.79 8.83
CA ASP A 50 -13.61 7.50 8.47
C ASP A 50 -14.23 7.52 7.07
N PRO A 51 -13.40 7.57 6.01
CA PRO A 51 -13.91 7.54 4.65
C PRO A 51 -14.55 6.17 4.36
N PRO A 52 -15.64 6.12 3.58
CA PRO A 52 -16.19 4.87 3.10
C PRO A 52 -15.20 4.22 2.12
N LEU A 53 -14.70 3.03 2.46
CA LEU A 53 -13.73 2.28 1.64
C LEU A 53 -14.34 0.93 1.23
N GLU A 54 -15.42 0.99 0.44
CA GLU A 54 -16.12 -0.19 -0.05
C GLU A 54 -15.21 -1.07 -0.90
N VAL A 55 -15.09 -2.35 -0.56
CA VAL A 55 -14.24 -3.30 -1.28
C VAL A 55 -15.04 -3.96 -2.39
N ILE A 56 -14.50 -3.87 -3.60
CA ILE A 56 -15.07 -4.42 -4.83
C ILE A 56 -14.53 -5.84 -5.09
N ARG A 57 -13.25 -6.07 -4.81
CA ARG A 57 -12.60 -7.39 -4.88
C ARG A 57 -11.65 -7.55 -3.71
N SER A 58 -11.61 -8.74 -3.15
CA SER A 58 -10.64 -9.15 -2.12
C SER A 58 -9.87 -10.36 -2.65
N PRO A 59 -8.57 -10.53 -2.32
CA PRO A 59 -7.82 -11.70 -2.72
C PRO A 59 -8.46 -12.97 -2.15
N LEU A 60 -8.48 -14.05 -2.95
CA LEU A 60 -9.24 -15.27 -2.62
C LEU A 60 -8.53 -16.18 -1.60
N TYR A 61 -7.20 -16.19 -1.62
CA TYR A 61 -6.39 -17.15 -0.85
C TYR A 61 -5.56 -16.52 0.26
N VAL A 62 -5.57 -15.18 0.34
CA VAL A 62 -4.80 -14.43 1.33
C VAL A 62 -5.72 -14.03 2.47
N CYS A 63 -5.29 -14.27 3.71
CA CYS A 63 -6.09 -13.89 4.87
C CYS A 63 -7.45 -14.60 5.01
N THR A 64 -7.60 -15.81 4.43
CA THR A 64 -8.87 -16.58 4.44
C THR A 64 -8.91 -17.77 5.40
N ASN A 65 -7.76 -18.35 5.76
CA ASN A 65 -7.69 -19.48 6.69
C ASN A 65 -7.82 -19.06 8.17
N THR A 66 -8.73 -19.70 8.91
CA THR A 66 -8.94 -19.51 10.35
C THR A 66 -8.19 -20.53 11.22
N ASN A 67 -7.51 -21.50 10.60
CA ASN A 67 -6.82 -22.57 11.30
C ASN A 67 -5.42 -22.14 11.77
N ARG A 68 -5.17 -22.20 13.08
CA ARG A 68 -3.89 -21.78 13.71
C ARG A 68 -2.67 -22.61 13.30
N LYS A 69 -2.83 -23.72 12.58
CA LYS A 69 -1.72 -24.54 12.07
C LYS A 69 -1.05 -23.92 10.82
N ASP A 70 -1.75 -23.01 10.14
CA ASP A 70 -1.35 -22.46 8.84
C ASP A 70 -0.89 -21.00 8.92
N VAL A 71 -0.19 -20.63 10.01
CA VAL A 71 0.32 -19.26 10.21
C VAL A 71 1.41 -18.93 9.18
N LEU A 72 1.22 -17.92 8.36
CA LEU A 72 2.21 -17.44 7.39
C LEU A 72 3.42 -16.81 8.10
N ASP A 73 4.59 -16.94 7.49
CA ASP A 73 5.80 -16.26 7.95
C ASP A 73 5.76 -14.77 7.57
N LEU A 74 5.12 -14.44 6.44
CA LEU A 74 4.99 -13.09 5.93
C LEU A 74 3.77 -12.95 5.00
N VAL A 75 3.10 -11.80 5.06
CA VAL A 75 2.21 -11.36 3.98
C VAL A 75 2.78 -10.05 3.41
N VAL A 76 2.85 -9.97 2.08
CA VAL A 76 3.38 -8.82 1.35
C VAL A 76 2.23 -8.09 0.67
N LEU A 77 2.11 -6.79 0.95
CA LEU A 77 1.10 -5.90 0.42
C LEU A 77 1.78 -4.94 -0.56
N ILE A 78 1.44 -5.06 -1.84
CA ILE A 78 2.08 -4.32 -2.92
C ILE A 78 1.14 -3.18 -3.35
N LYS A 79 1.51 -1.95 -3.02
CA LYS A 79 0.80 -0.75 -3.44
C LYS A 79 0.98 -0.59 -4.95
N SER A 80 -0.08 -0.84 -5.70
CA SER A 80 -0.08 -0.79 -7.17
C SER A 80 -1.07 0.23 -7.68
N CYS A 81 -0.87 0.72 -8.92
CA CYS A 81 -1.87 1.56 -9.57
C CYS A 81 -2.88 0.73 -10.37
N SER A 82 -4.11 1.19 -10.50
CA SER A 82 -5.21 0.49 -11.20
C SER A 82 -4.84 0.03 -12.62
N THR A 83 -3.97 0.76 -13.32
CA THR A 83 -3.51 0.46 -14.68
C THR A 83 -2.09 -0.13 -14.77
N CYS A 84 -1.44 -0.42 -13.63
CA CYS A 84 -0.07 -0.92 -13.55
C CYS A 84 0.05 -2.43 -13.84
N PHE A 85 -0.66 -2.92 -14.87
CA PHE A 85 -0.70 -4.33 -15.27
C PHE A 85 0.69 -4.92 -15.51
N LYS A 86 1.59 -4.15 -16.15
CA LYS A 86 2.95 -4.60 -16.45
C LYS A 86 3.77 -4.79 -15.18
N ASN A 87 3.66 -3.90 -14.21
CA ASN A 87 4.38 -4.00 -12.94
C ASN A 87 3.89 -5.21 -12.14
N ARG A 88 2.57 -5.43 -12.08
CA ARG A 88 1.99 -6.62 -11.43
C ARG A 88 2.42 -7.91 -12.11
N ALA A 89 2.37 -7.97 -13.44
CA ALA A 89 2.86 -9.12 -14.20
C ALA A 89 4.36 -9.37 -13.97
N ASN A 90 5.17 -8.32 -13.93
CA ASN A 90 6.59 -8.42 -13.60
C ASN A 90 6.81 -9.00 -12.21
N ALA A 91 6.15 -8.47 -11.18
CA ALA A 91 6.22 -8.99 -9.82
C ALA A 91 5.81 -10.47 -9.75
N ARG A 92 4.69 -10.85 -10.41
CA ARG A 92 4.25 -12.25 -10.53
C ARG A 92 5.31 -13.14 -11.16
N ASN A 93 5.97 -12.68 -12.22
CA ASN A 93 7.00 -13.44 -12.94
C ASN A 93 8.37 -13.46 -12.26
N THR A 94 8.58 -12.66 -11.21
CA THR A 94 9.87 -12.48 -10.54
C THR A 94 9.80 -12.90 -9.08
N TYR A 95 9.83 -11.93 -8.15
CA TYR A 95 9.97 -12.20 -6.73
C TYR A 95 8.72 -12.82 -6.08
N MET A 96 7.57 -12.86 -6.74
CA MET A 96 6.39 -13.57 -6.22
C MET A 96 6.42 -15.09 -6.50
N GLN A 97 7.39 -15.57 -7.27
CA GLN A 97 7.52 -16.99 -7.60
C GLN A 97 7.80 -17.82 -6.34
N GLN A 98 6.86 -18.68 -5.96
CA GLN A 98 6.92 -19.48 -4.72
C GLN A 98 8.18 -20.35 -4.62
N LYS A 99 8.75 -20.79 -5.76
CA LYS A 99 10.02 -21.53 -5.82
C LYS A 99 11.19 -20.80 -5.14
N LEU A 100 11.15 -19.46 -5.11
CA LEU A 100 12.18 -18.61 -4.52
C LEU A 100 12.08 -18.51 -2.99
N TRP A 101 10.92 -18.91 -2.42
CA TRP A 101 10.63 -18.76 -0.99
C TRP A 101 10.78 -20.05 -0.19
N ARG A 102 10.84 -21.22 -0.83
CA ARG A 102 11.14 -22.54 -0.20
C ARG A 102 10.35 -22.75 1.11
N ASN A 103 11.02 -23.10 2.21
CA ASN A 103 10.44 -23.32 3.55
C ASN A 103 10.07 -22.00 4.28
N PHE A 104 9.55 -21.02 3.55
CA PHE A 104 9.09 -19.75 4.08
C PHE A 104 7.73 -19.45 3.47
N ARG A 105 6.70 -19.45 4.32
CA ARG A 105 5.31 -19.31 3.88
C ARG A 105 5.01 -17.83 3.67
N VAL A 106 4.97 -17.43 2.39
CA VAL A 106 4.67 -16.05 1.99
C VAL A 106 3.46 -16.01 1.08
N GLN A 107 2.64 -14.98 1.26
CA GLN A 107 1.58 -14.61 0.34
C GLN A 107 1.70 -13.16 -0.06
N PHE A 108 1.15 -12.83 -1.22
CA PHE A 108 1.26 -11.51 -1.84
C PHE A 108 -0.14 -11.00 -2.18
N THR A 109 -0.35 -9.70 -2.05
CA THR A 109 -1.59 -9.04 -2.45
C THR A 109 -1.27 -7.67 -3.02
N PHE A 110 -1.76 -7.39 -4.22
CA PHE A 110 -1.76 -6.04 -4.78
C PHE A 110 -2.93 -5.25 -4.20
N VAL A 111 -2.71 -3.99 -3.88
CA VAL A 111 -3.76 -3.09 -3.40
C VAL A 111 -3.90 -1.92 -4.36
N THR A 112 -5.13 -1.66 -4.81
CA THR A 112 -5.46 -0.61 -5.76
C THR A 112 -6.85 -0.02 -5.51
N GLY A 113 -7.08 1.18 -6.02
CA GLY A 113 -8.43 1.72 -6.20
C GLY A 113 -8.96 1.41 -7.62
N MET A 114 -9.98 2.15 -8.04
CA MET A 114 -10.55 2.09 -9.38
C MET A 114 -9.82 3.02 -10.35
N PRO A 115 -9.71 2.66 -11.64
CA PRO A 115 -9.27 3.59 -12.68
C PRO A 115 -10.11 4.87 -12.68
N THR A 116 -9.50 5.97 -13.09
CA THR A 116 -10.19 7.26 -13.17
C THR A 116 -9.79 7.98 -14.46
N GLU A 117 -10.74 8.71 -15.04
CA GLU A 117 -10.51 9.59 -16.20
C GLU A 117 -9.89 10.93 -15.81
N ALA A 118 -9.58 11.12 -14.52
CA ALA A 118 -9.18 12.41 -13.97
C ALA A 118 -7.83 12.89 -14.52
N ARG A 119 -7.87 13.42 -15.74
CA ARG A 119 -6.82 14.22 -16.36
C ARG A 119 -6.91 15.60 -15.76
N HIS A 120 -6.32 15.74 -14.57
CA HIS A 120 -6.11 17.06 -14.02
C HIS A 120 -5.06 17.77 -14.87
N GLU A 121 -5.30 19.01 -15.30
CA GLU A 121 -4.23 19.87 -15.83
C GLU A 121 -3.29 20.30 -14.69
N LYS A 122 -3.89 20.52 -13.51
CA LYS A 122 -3.23 20.82 -12.24
C LYS A 122 -4.12 20.38 -11.08
N TYR A 123 -3.48 20.14 -9.94
CA TYR A 123 -4.16 20.03 -8.66
C TYR A 123 -4.06 21.37 -7.91
N ASP A 124 -5.13 21.78 -7.24
CA ASP A 124 -5.15 22.94 -6.34
C ASP A 124 -5.39 22.44 -4.91
N PHE A 125 -4.37 22.59 -4.07
CA PHE A 125 -4.44 22.27 -2.65
C PHE A 125 -4.27 23.54 -1.85
N ASP A 126 -5.41 24.18 -1.54
CA ASP A 126 -5.45 25.39 -0.71
C ASP A 126 -4.54 26.50 -1.27
N GLY A 127 -4.68 26.79 -2.57
CA GLY A 127 -3.91 27.82 -3.26
C GLY A 127 -2.52 27.37 -3.71
N VAL A 128 -2.12 26.12 -3.40
CA VAL A 128 -0.90 25.51 -3.92
C VAL A 128 -1.22 24.70 -5.16
N TRP A 129 -0.64 25.12 -6.29
CA TRP A 129 -0.79 24.43 -7.56
C TRP A 129 0.30 23.39 -7.75
N ILE A 130 -0.13 22.20 -8.13
CA ILE A 130 0.78 21.07 -8.33
C ILE A 130 0.51 20.42 -9.67
N GLN A 131 1.59 20.13 -10.40
CA GLN A 131 1.49 19.39 -11.65
C GLN A 131 1.09 17.93 -11.38
N PRO A 132 0.24 17.33 -12.24
CA PRO A 132 -0.10 15.92 -12.14
C PRO A 132 1.13 15.04 -12.22
N TYR A 133 1.11 13.93 -11.48
CA TYR A 133 2.22 13.01 -11.52
C TYR A 133 2.22 12.24 -12.85
N ASN A 134 3.35 12.24 -13.56
CA ASN A 134 3.49 11.71 -14.92
C ASN A 134 2.96 10.27 -15.16
N ARG A 135 2.79 9.44 -14.13
CA ARG A 135 2.18 8.09 -14.27
C ARG A 135 0.66 8.12 -14.45
N GLU A 136 -0.03 9.18 -14.01
CA GLU A 136 -1.48 9.31 -14.15
C GLU A 136 -1.91 9.57 -15.60
N ASN A 137 -1.00 10.10 -16.43
CA ASN A 137 -1.29 10.54 -17.81
C ASN A 137 -0.89 9.53 -18.90
N GLN A 138 -0.54 8.28 -18.56
CA GLN A 138 0.12 7.36 -19.50
C GLN A 138 -0.80 6.39 -20.25
N THR A 139 -2.12 6.43 -20.03
CA THR A 139 -3.03 5.48 -20.67
C THR A 139 -3.97 6.14 -21.66
N ASN A 140 -3.89 5.70 -22.93
CA ASN A 140 -4.87 6.02 -23.96
C ASN A 140 -6.19 5.22 -23.82
N GLN A 141 -6.27 4.33 -22.83
CA GLN A 141 -7.44 3.50 -22.56
C GLN A 141 -8.54 4.34 -21.90
N THR A 142 -9.80 4.04 -22.23
CA THR A 142 -10.96 4.61 -21.51
C THR A 142 -11.03 4.04 -20.10
N THR A 143 -11.70 4.73 -19.17
CA THR A 143 -11.88 4.19 -17.80
C THR A 143 -12.67 2.90 -17.80
N LEU A 144 -13.61 2.73 -18.73
CA LEU A 144 -14.35 1.49 -18.90
C LEU A 144 -13.42 0.31 -19.26
N GLU A 145 -12.58 0.47 -20.27
CA GLU A 145 -11.61 -0.56 -20.69
C GLU A 145 -10.62 -0.90 -19.58
N ALA A 146 -10.09 0.13 -18.90
CA ALA A 146 -9.17 -0.06 -17.78
C ALA A 146 -9.84 -0.82 -16.63
N THR A 147 -11.11 -0.51 -16.34
CA THR A 147 -11.89 -1.16 -15.29
C THR A 147 -12.15 -2.63 -15.63
N GLN A 148 -12.65 -2.92 -16.84
CA GLN A 148 -12.88 -4.29 -17.30
C GLN A 148 -11.60 -5.13 -17.24
N LYS A 149 -10.47 -4.56 -17.68
CA LYS A 149 -9.18 -5.24 -17.63
C LYS A 149 -8.68 -5.49 -16.21
N LEU A 150 -8.89 -4.54 -15.28
CA LEU A 150 -8.55 -4.70 -13.87
C LEU A 150 -9.37 -5.79 -13.19
N LEU A 151 -10.69 -5.78 -13.40
CA LEU A 151 -11.57 -6.80 -12.82
C LEU A 151 -11.27 -8.18 -13.41
N HIS A 152 -11.05 -8.28 -14.72
CA HIS A 152 -10.66 -9.53 -15.36
C HIS A 152 -9.32 -10.06 -14.85
N GLU A 153 -8.32 -9.20 -14.62
CA GLU A 153 -7.06 -9.59 -13.99
C GLU A 153 -7.29 -10.14 -12.58
N SER A 154 -8.16 -9.49 -11.80
CA SER A 154 -8.55 -9.96 -10.46
C SER A 154 -9.20 -11.34 -10.49
N ASP A 155 -10.03 -11.60 -11.48
CA ASP A 155 -10.72 -12.89 -11.64
C ASP A 155 -9.77 -14.01 -12.10
N ILE A 156 -8.66 -13.68 -12.75
CA ILE A 156 -7.64 -14.66 -13.18
C ILE A 156 -6.64 -14.95 -12.05
N HIS A 157 -6.13 -13.91 -11.39
CA HIS A 157 -4.98 -14.03 -10.50
C HIS A 157 -5.35 -14.11 -9.01
N HIS A 158 -6.54 -13.64 -8.63
CA HIS A 158 -7.06 -13.70 -7.26
C HIS A 158 -6.17 -13.07 -6.18
N ASP A 159 -5.28 -12.17 -6.57
CA ASP A 159 -4.27 -11.52 -5.71
C ASP A 159 -4.48 -10.01 -5.59
N LEU A 160 -5.66 -9.49 -5.97
CA LEU A 160 -5.98 -8.06 -5.90
C LEU A 160 -7.00 -7.74 -4.78
N LEU A 161 -6.67 -6.73 -4.00
CA LEU A 161 -7.59 -5.99 -3.14
C LEU A 161 -7.94 -4.66 -3.85
N ILE A 162 -9.21 -4.52 -4.23
CA ILE A 162 -9.73 -3.38 -5.00
C ILE A 162 -10.84 -2.72 -4.20
N ALA A 163 -10.76 -1.39 -4.02
CA ALA A 163 -11.84 -0.63 -3.39
C ALA A 163 -12.33 0.54 -4.24
N ASN A 164 -13.53 1.00 -3.92
CA ASN A 164 -14.29 2.03 -4.64
C ASN A 164 -13.80 3.45 -4.32
N PHE A 165 -12.55 3.75 -4.64
CA PHE A 165 -12.02 5.12 -4.67
C PHE A 165 -11.20 5.35 -5.94
N ASN A 166 -11.11 6.59 -6.41
CA ASN A 166 -10.32 6.92 -7.60
C ASN A 166 -8.84 6.75 -7.29
N ASP A 167 -8.17 5.88 -8.05
CA ASP A 167 -6.78 5.56 -7.79
C ASP A 167 -5.82 6.61 -8.35
N THR A 168 -5.59 7.65 -7.56
CA THR A 168 -4.66 8.76 -7.86
C THR A 168 -3.57 8.85 -6.80
N TYR A 169 -2.49 9.57 -7.12
CA TYR A 169 -1.37 9.82 -6.23
C TYR A 169 -1.80 10.50 -4.92
N TYR A 170 -2.75 11.44 -4.98
CA TYR A 170 -3.23 12.14 -3.78
C TYR A 170 -4.34 11.40 -3.02
N ASN A 171 -4.76 10.23 -3.53
CA ASN A 171 -5.63 9.28 -2.83
C ASN A 171 -4.85 8.06 -2.27
N LEU A 172 -3.51 8.08 -2.30
CA LEU A 172 -2.71 7.00 -1.71
C LEU A 172 -3.00 6.79 -0.22
N THR A 173 -3.38 7.83 0.52
CA THR A 173 -3.81 7.69 1.92
C THR A 173 -5.07 6.83 2.06
N LEU A 174 -6.02 6.90 1.13
CA LEU A 174 -7.20 6.02 1.12
C LEU A 174 -6.79 4.56 0.89
N LYS A 175 -5.87 4.33 -0.04
CA LYS A 175 -5.29 3.00 -0.31
C LYS A 175 -4.55 2.44 0.90
N LEU A 176 -3.78 3.28 1.59
CA LEU A 176 -3.11 2.93 2.83
C LEU A 176 -4.11 2.55 3.93
N MET A 177 -5.14 3.38 4.15
CA MET A 177 -6.19 3.12 5.12
C MET A 177 -6.95 1.82 4.81
N LEU A 178 -7.28 1.57 3.54
CA LEU A 178 -7.86 0.31 3.08
C LEU A 178 -6.96 -0.87 3.47
N THR A 179 -5.68 -0.80 3.15
CA THR A 179 -4.72 -1.88 3.43
C THR A 179 -4.68 -2.21 4.92
N PHE A 180 -4.57 -1.18 5.78
CA PHE A 180 -4.51 -1.36 7.23
C PHE A 180 -5.81 -1.92 7.81
N ARG A 181 -6.97 -1.42 7.35
CA ARG A 181 -8.28 -1.93 7.75
C ARG A 181 -8.47 -3.39 7.34
N TRP A 182 -8.09 -3.74 6.12
CA TRP A 182 -8.18 -5.11 5.62
C TRP A 182 -7.30 -6.07 6.43
N ILE A 183 -6.05 -5.69 6.70
CA ILE A 183 -5.15 -6.49 7.56
C ILE A 183 -5.74 -6.68 8.97
N ALA A 184 -6.20 -5.60 9.60
CA ALA A 184 -6.74 -5.62 10.96
C ALA A 184 -7.98 -6.53 11.06
N ALA A 185 -8.80 -6.55 10.02
CA ALA A 185 -10.01 -7.35 9.95
C ALA A 185 -9.76 -8.83 9.62
N PHE A 186 -8.92 -9.12 8.63
CA PHE A 186 -8.84 -10.45 8.03
C PHE A 186 -7.53 -11.18 8.34
N CYS A 187 -6.44 -10.45 8.53
CA CYS A 187 -5.10 -11.02 8.59
C CYS A 187 -4.52 -11.16 9.99
N LYS A 188 -5.14 -10.55 11.03
CA LYS A 188 -4.54 -10.37 12.37
C LYS A 188 -3.90 -11.62 12.98
N GLN A 189 -4.45 -12.81 12.72
CA GLN A 189 -3.95 -14.08 13.25
C GLN A 189 -3.14 -14.90 12.25
N GLN A 190 -2.94 -14.40 11.02
CA GLN A 190 -2.27 -15.15 9.95
C GLN A 190 -0.78 -14.89 9.85
N ALA A 191 -0.29 -13.72 10.24
CA ALA A 191 1.14 -13.43 10.25
C ALA A 191 1.49 -12.53 11.43
N SER A 192 2.72 -12.65 11.93
CA SER A 192 3.24 -11.76 12.98
C SER A 192 3.74 -10.42 12.46
N VAL A 193 4.02 -10.35 11.15
CA VAL A 193 4.55 -9.18 10.43
C VAL A 193 4.01 -9.12 9.01
N TYR A 194 3.91 -7.91 8.49
CA TYR A 194 3.48 -7.58 7.14
C TYR A 194 4.56 -6.73 6.47
N LEU A 195 4.85 -6.98 5.20
CA LEU A 195 5.74 -6.15 4.39
C LEU A 195 4.90 -5.36 3.38
N PHE A 196 5.13 -4.06 3.32
CA PHE A 196 4.50 -3.14 2.38
C PHE A 196 5.56 -2.71 1.35
N LEU A 197 5.16 -2.65 0.09
CA LEU A 197 6.07 -2.45 -1.04
C LEU A 197 5.39 -1.62 -2.15
N ASP A 198 6.12 -0.72 -2.80
CA ASP A 198 5.67 -0.09 -4.05
C ASP A 198 5.81 -1.06 -5.25
N ASP A 199 4.90 -1.01 -6.22
CA ASP A 199 4.90 -1.94 -7.37
C ASP A 199 6.06 -1.76 -8.36
N ASP A 200 6.88 -0.72 -8.20
CA ASP A 200 8.12 -0.50 -8.94
C ASP A 200 9.39 -0.86 -8.14
N TYR A 201 9.21 -1.59 -7.04
CA TYR A 201 10.27 -2.22 -6.26
C TYR A 201 10.18 -3.75 -6.35
N SER A 202 11.34 -4.39 -6.32
CA SER A 202 11.45 -5.85 -6.25
C SER A 202 12.04 -6.29 -4.92
N LEU A 203 11.61 -7.45 -4.42
CA LEU A 203 12.18 -8.09 -3.24
C LEU A 203 13.32 -9.02 -3.65
N VAL A 204 14.30 -9.18 -2.75
CA VAL A 204 15.33 -10.22 -2.81
C VAL A 204 14.92 -11.32 -1.83
N PRO A 205 14.31 -12.44 -2.28
CA PRO A 205 13.65 -13.40 -1.39
C PRO A 205 14.56 -13.95 -0.30
N SER A 206 15.79 -14.34 -0.64
CA SER A 206 16.77 -14.88 0.30
C SER A 206 17.12 -13.88 1.42
N SER A 207 17.22 -12.59 1.09
CA SER A 207 17.46 -11.51 2.04
C SER A 207 16.27 -11.23 2.94
N VAL A 208 15.04 -11.24 2.39
CA VAL A 208 13.80 -11.10 3.16
C VAL A 208 13.69 -12.24 4.18
N ILE A 209 13.84 -13.49 3.75
CA ILE A 209 13.79 -14.67 4.62
C ILE A 209 14.78 -14.55 5.77
N ARG A 210 16.03 -14.18 5.46
CA ARG A 210 17.09 -14.01 6.46
C ARG A 210 16.77 -12.87 7.43
N LEU A 211 16.23 -11.75 6.98
CA LEU A 211 15.80 -10.67 7.86
C LEU A 211 14.71 -11.16 8.81
N ILE A 212 13.60 -11.67 8.29
CA ILE A 212 12.44 -12.05 9.12
C ILE A 212 12.84 -13.10 10.15
N ARG A 213 13.62 -14.12 9.76
CA ARG A 213 14.11 -15.15 10.69
C ARG A 213 15.01 -14.60 11.81
N LYS A 214 15.78 -13.53 11.54
CA LYS A 214 16.64 -12.89 12.55
C LYS A 214 15.86 -12.04 13.56
N ILE A 215 14.65 -11.57 13.23
CA ILE A 215 13.85 -10.75 14.14
C ILE A 215 13.24 -11.66 15.21
N PRO A 216 13.49 -11.43 16.51
CA PRO A 216 12.92 -12.23 17.59
C PRO A 216 11.39 -12.21 17.55
N PHE A 217 10.75 -13.37 17.75
CA PHE A 217 9.29 -13.48 17.72
C PHE A 217 8.59 -12.52 18.69
N THR A 218 9.19 -12.28 19.86
CA THR A 218 8.67 -11.39 20.92
C THR A 218 8.53 -9.92 20.52
N VAL A 219 9.26 -9.46 19.50
CA VAL A 219 9.21 -8.05 19.04
C VAL A 219 8.53 -7.90 17.68
N ARG A 220 8.26 -9.01 16.98
CA ARG A 220 7.71 -8.99 15.62
C ARG A 220 6.37 -8.26 15.53
N SER A 221 5.44 -8.55 16.45
CA SER A 221 4.07 -7.97 16.41
C SER A 221 4.03 -6.46 16.65
N ARG A 222 5.12 -5.86 17.16
CA ARG A 222 5.26 -4.42 17.42
C ARG A 222 6.34 -3.73 16.58
N LEU A 223 6.93 -4.44 15.62
CA LEU A 223 7.96 -3.91 14.75
C LEU A 223 7.43 -2.75 13.90
N ASN A 224 8.22 -1.68 13.78
CA ASN A 224 7.98 -0.58 12.85
C ASN A 224 9.31 -0.24 12.16
N GLY A 225 9.63 -0.95 11.07
CA GLY A 225 10.92 -0.81 10.41
C GLY A 225 10.77 -0.62 8.92
N GLY A 226 11.52 0.28 8.30
CA GLY A 226 11.40 0.47 6.85
C GLY A 226 12.56 1.16 6.19
N THR A 227 12.36 1.50 4.92
CA THR A 227 13.30 2.29 4.13
C THR A 227 13.57 3.61 4.84
N ALA A 228 14.83 4.08 4.76
CA ALA A 228 15.26 5.32 5.41
C ALA A 228 14.26 6.45 5.13
N SER A 229 13.90 7.19 6.18
CA SER A 229 13.01 8.33 6.07
C SER A 229 13.53 9.31 5.02
N PRO A 230 12.66 9.89 4.19
CA PRO A 230 13.04 11.06 3.42
C PRO A 230 13.35 12.23 4.38
N ASP A 231 13.83 13.33 3.83
CA ASP A 231 13.96 14.57 4.60
C ASP A 231 12.58 14.91 5.23
N LEU A 232 12.55 14.98 6.56
CA LEU A 232 11.32 15.23 7.34
C LEU A 232 10.90 16.70 7.27
N ILE A 233 11.58 17.53 6.48
CA ILE A 233 11.21 18.92 6.24
C ILE A 233 9.91 18.97 5.42
N VAL A 234 8.95 19.74 5.92
CA VAL A 234 7.72 20.08 5.19
C VAL A 234 8.07 21.04 4.07
N ARG A 235 7.64 20.71 2.86
CA ARG A 235 7.91 21.51 1.66
C ARG A 235 6.76 22.49 1.47
N HIS A 236 7.05 23.78 1.56
CA HIS A 236 6.12 24.83 1.17
C HIS A 236 6.55 25.40 -0.19
N PRO A 237 5.60 25.85 -1.03
CA PRO A 237 5.94 26.62 -2.23
C PRO A 237 6.77 27.86 -1.89
N SER A 238 7.54 28.34 -2.87
CA SER A 238 8.24 29.62 -2.74
C SER A 238 7.25 30.76 -2.50
N GLU A 239 7.62 31.76 -1.70
CA GLU A 239 6.81 32.96 -1.47
C GLU A 239 6.41 33.68 -2.78
N SER A 240 7.24 33.53 -3.82
CA SER A 240 7.03 34.15 -5.13
C SER A 240 6.21 33.29 -6.11
N SER A 241 5.71 32.12 -5.71
CA SER A 241 5.06 31.18 -6.62
C SER A 241 4.04 30.28 -5.92
N SER A 242 2.81 30.25 -6.44
CA SER A 242 1.80 29.26 -6.05
C SER A 242 2.12 27.84 -6.52
N TRP A 243 3.06 27.66 -7.45
CA TRP A 243 3.48 26.34 -7.92
C TRP A 243 4.44 25.66 -6.93
N GLY A 244 4.13 24.43 -6.57
CA GLY A 244 4.95 23.54 -5.78
C GLY A 244 5.29 22.23 -6.50
N ASP A 245 6.24 21.48 -5.94
CA ASP A 245 6.48 20.10 -6.33
C ASP A 245 5.34 19.18 -5.82
N ARG A 246 5.36 17.90 -6.23
CA ARG A 246 4.35 16.90 -5.84
C ARG A 246 4.18 16.66 -4.33
N TRP A 247 5.10 17.16 -3.52
CA TRP A 247 5.11 17.00 -2.06
C TRP A 247 4.93 18.33 -1.33
N SER A 248 4.69 19.41 -2.08
CA SER A 248 4.49 20.75 -1.52
C SER A 248 3.09 20.86 -0.91
N VAL A 249 3.02 21.51 0.25
CA VAL A 249 1.79 21.72 1.02
C VAL A 249 1.61 23.18 1.41
N SER A 250 0.36 23.62 1.50
CA SER A 250 0.04 24.95 2.02
C SER A 250 0.27 25.02 3.53
N ALA A 251 0.44 26.23 4.05
CA ALA A 251 0.55 26.44 5.49
C ALA A 251 -0.75 26.13 6.24
N ASN A 252 -1.93 26.24 5.60
CA ASN A 252 -3.20 25.85 6.25
C ASN A 252 -3.43 24.34 6.18
N GLU A 253 -2.90 23.66 5.16
CA GLU A 253 -2.89 22.19 5.09
C GLU A 253 -2.00 21.62 6.20
N LEU A 254 -0.78 22.15 6.35
CA LEU A 254 0.14 21.76 7.40
C LEU A 254 1.01 22.94 7.88
N PRO A 255 0.76 23.49 9.08
CA PRO A 255 1.49 24.67 9.55
C PRO A 255 2.88 24.35 10.13
N TRP A 256 3.23 23.06 10.27
CA TRP A 256 4.50 22.64 10.85
C TRP A 256 5.61 22.63 9.81
N THR A 257 6.85 22.87 10.25
CA THR A 257 8.04 22.83 9.38
C THR A 257 8.65 21.43 9.28
N ARG A 258 8.22 20.49 10.13
CA ARG A 258 8.71 19.11 10.14
C ARG A 258 7.60 18.10 10.35
N TYR A 259 7.67 17.00 9.60
CA TYR A 259 6.87 15.81 9.82
C TYR A 259 7.40 15.03 11.04
N PRO A 260 6.52 14.31 11.78
CA PRO A 260 6.96 13.23 12.66
C PRO A 260 7.75 12.17 11.89
N SER A 261 8.49 11.30 12.56
CA SER A 261 9.25 10.25 11.88
C SER A 261 8.34 9.24 11.18
N TYR A 262 8.65 8.94 9.91
CA TYR A 262 8.00 7.90 9.10
C TYR A 262 9.01 7.26 8.15
N SER A 263 8.79 6.01 7.73
CA SER A 263 9.60 5.36 6.70
C SER A 263 9.19 5.83 5.31
N SER A 264 10.10 5.90 4.34
CA SER A 264 9.67 6.13 2.96
C SER A 264 8.74 5.00 2.48
N GLY A 265 7.76 5.35 1.66
CA GLY A 265 6.71 4.46 1.12
C GLY A 265 7.19 3.37 0.20
N ALA A 266 8.44 3.44 -0.25
CA ALA A 266 9.08 2.43 -1.08
C ALA A 266 8.93 1.02 -0.49
N ALA A 267 9.27 0.86 0.80
CA ALA A 267 9.10 -0.38 1.52
C ALA A 267 9.18 -0.20 3.03
N TYR A 268 8.36 -0.96 3.76
CA TYR A 268 8.42 -1.06 5.21
C TYR A 268 7.81 -2.38 5.73
N ILE A 269 8.20 -2.81 6.93
CA ILE A 269 7.70 -3.98 7.63
C ILE A 269 7.08 -3.53 8.95
N LEU A 270 5.82 -3.95 9.16
CA LEU A 270 5.06 -3.63 10.36
C LEU A 270 4.60 -4.91 11.06
N GLY A 271 4.63 -4.88 12.38
CA GLY A 271 4.09 -5.92 13.22
C GLY A 271 2.56 -5.95 13.22
N SER A 272 1.98 -7.12 13.45
CA SER A 272 0.54 -7.31 13.30
C SER A 272 -0.32 -6.57 14.33
N GLU A 273 0.14 -6.47 15.57
CA GLU A 273 -0.53 -5.65 16.58
C GLU A 273 -0.40 -4.17 16.25
N LEU A 274 0.78 -3.72 15.80
CA LEU A 274 0.99 -2.33 15.41
C LEU A 274 0.08 -1.90 14.25
N VAL A 275 -0.09 -2.74 13.23
CA VAL A 275 -1.00 -2.44 12.10
C VAL A 275 -2.46 -2.34 12.59
N THR A 276 -2.86 -3.21 13.53
CA THR A 276 -4.20 -3.16 14.12
C THR A 276 -4.43 -1.85 14.88
N ASP A 277 -3.50 -1.47 15.74
CA ASP A 277 -3.60 -0.22 16.52
C ASP A 277 -3.55 1.01 15.61
N ALA A 278 -2.73 0.97 14.55
CA ALA A 278 -2.66 2.03 13.55
C ALA A 278 -3.97 2.16 12.77
N ALA A 279 -4.62 1.07 12.37
CA ALA A 279 -5.90 1.11 11.68
C ALA A 279 -6.97 1.84 12.51
N ILE A 280 -6.95 1.64 13.84
CA ILE A 280 -7.81 2.36 14.78
C ILE A 280 -7.39 3.83 14.86
N ALA A 281 -6.10 4.10 15.08
CA ALA A 281 -5.59 5.46 15.23
C ALA A 281 -5.80 6.32 13.98
N MET A 282 -5.79 5.73 12.78
CA MET A 282 -6.13 6.40 11.53
C MET A 282 -7.55 6.99 11.55
N ALA A 283 -8.52 6.29 12.14
CA ALA A 283 -9.90 6.78 12.27
C ALA A 283 -10.00 8.06 13.11
N PHE A 284 -9.02 8.28 13.99
CA PHE A 284 -8.92 9.43 14.88
C PHE A 284 -7.83 10.43 14.45
N THR A 285 -7.19 10.25 13.31
CA THR A 285 -6.13 11.13 12.81
C THR A 285 -6.67 11.89 11.61
N ARG A 286 -6.59 13.22 11.63
CA ARG A 286 -7.06 14.07 10.52
C ARG A 286 -6.44 13.59 9.20
N TYR A 287 -7.27 13.46 8.18
CA TYR A 287 -6.83 13.03 6.84
C TYR A 287 -5.71 13.94 6.33
N TYR A 288 -4.72 13.32 5.69
CA TYR A 288 -3.61 14.01 5.03
C TYR A 288 -3.22 13.23 3.77
N ARG A 289 -2.99 13.92 2.65
CA ARG A 289 -2.93 13.31 1.31
C ARG A 289 -1.62 12.61 0.94
N LEU A 290 -0.53 12.87 1.67
CA LEU A 290 0.75 12.16 1.47
C LEU A 290 0.81 10.98 2.45
N ASP A 291 0.63 9.77 1.94
CA ASP A 291 0.40 8.53 2.69
C ASP A 291 1.53 8.21 3.69
N ASP A 292 2.78 8.28 3.25
CA ASP A 292 3.93 7.97 4.11
C ASP A 292 4.06 8.97 5.27
N ALA A 293 3.90 10.25 4.98
CA ALA A 293 3.93 11.31 5.99
C ALA A 293 2.71 11.25 6.91
N TYR A 294 1.55 10.84 6.38
CA TYR A 294 0.35 10.55 7.18
C TYR A 294 0.61 9.45 8.21
N LEU A 295 1.32 8.37 7.84
CA LEU A 295 1.77 7.36 8.81
C LEU A 295 2.61 7.96 9.93
N GLY A 296 3.43 8.98 9.67
CA GLY A 296 4.18 9.70 10.71
C GLY A 296 3.28 10.27 11.80
N PHE A 297 2.16 10.89 11.43
CA PHE A 297 1.18 11.40 12.41
C PHE A 297 0.51 10.25 13.18
N VAL A 298 0.19 9.15 12.50
CA VAL A 298 -0.38 7.95 13.13
C VAL A 298 0.61 7.35 14.14
N TRP A 299 1.88 7.19 13.77
CA TRP A 299 2.94 6.69 14.67
C TRP A 299 3.13 7.58 15.88
N LYS A 300 3.13 8.90 15.67
CA LYS A 300 3.21 9.86 16.77
C LYS A 300 2.03 9.75 17.73
N LYS A 301 0.82 9.49 17.22
CA LYS A 301 -0.39 9.34 18.01
C LYS A 301 -0.40 8.09 18.90
N ILE A 302 0.22 7.00 18.44
CA ILE A 302 0.30 5.73 19.19
C ILE A 302 1.69 5.49 19.81
N ASP A 303 2.52 6.52 19.89
CA ASP A 303 3.89 6.49 20.44
C ASP A 303 4.77 5.35 19.87
N SER A 304 4.67 5.11 18.56
CA SER A 304 5.46 4.10 17.86
C SER A 304 6.76 4.68 17.31
N ARG A 305 7.89 4.05 17.66
CA ARG A 305 9.20 4.41 17.13
C ARG A 305 9.47 3.76 15.78
N VAL A 306 9.88 4.56 14.80
CA VAL A 306 10.26 4.10 13.46
C VAL A 306 11.75 3.74 13.42
N TYR A 307 12.08 2.57 12.87
CA TYR A 307 13.46 2.09 12.70
C TYR A 307 13.84 2.03 11.21
N THR A 308 15.06 2.45 10.88
CA THR A 308 15.58 2.29 9.52
C THR A 308 16.17 0.91 9.31
N ILE A 309 15.67 0.17 8.32
CA ILE A 309 16.24 -1.08 7.82
C ILE A 309 17.19 -0.72 6.67
N ARG A 310 18.49 -0.67 6.96
CA ARG A 310 19.53 -0.19 6.03
C ARG A 310 19.61 -0.97 4.71
N GLN A 311 19.07 -2.19 4.68
CA GLN A 311 19.05 -3.06 3.52
C GLN A 311 17.84 -2.81 2.58
N MET A 312 16.90 -1.96 2.97
CA MET A 312 15.86 -1.45 2.07
C MET A 312 16.40 -0.17 1.41
N LYS A 313 16.53 -0.18 0.08
CA LYS A 313 17.33 0.82 -0.64
C LYS A 313 16.46 1.60 -1.63
N HIS A 314 16.63 2.91 -1.69
CA HIS A 314 16.09 3.74 -2.78
C HIS A 314 16.91 3.68 -4.07
N ARG A 315 18.20 3.34 -3.93
CA ARG A 315 19.16 3.24 -5.03
C ARG A 315 20.20 2.19 -4.70
N ILE A 316 20.73 1.57 -5.74
CA ILE A 316 21.87 0.67 -5.64
C ILE A 316 23.08 1.42 -6.18
N ASN A 317 24.01 1.76 -5.30
CA ASN A 317 25.29 2.38 -5.66
C ASN A 317 26.41 1.59 -4.96
N ASN A 318 27.44 1.14 -5.69
CA ASN A 318 28.65 0.53 -5.14
C ASN A 318 28.41 -0.57 -4.08
N LEU A 319 27.52 -1.53 -4.37
CA LEU A 319 27.27 -2.63 -3.45
C LEU A 319 28.37 -3.70 -3.54
N THR A 320 28.89 -4.10 -2.39
CA THR A 320 29.91 -5.16 -2.28
C THR A 320 29.36 -6.50 -1.82
N ASP A 321 28.16 -6.53 -1.22
CA ASP A 321 27.52 -7.76 -0.73
C ASP A 321 26.03 -7.83 -1.15
N PRO A 322 25.59 -8.87 -1.88
CA PRO A 322 24.18 -9.05 -2.25
C PRO A 322 23.24 -9.18 -1.04
N ASN A 323 23.76 -9.55 0.14
CA ASN A 323 22.96 -9.63 1.36
C ASN A 323 22.59 -8.27 1.94
N GLU A 324 23.16 -7.17 1.42
CA GLU A 324 22.82 -5.79 1.79
C GLU A 324 21.55 -5.28 1.12
N VAL A 325 20.91 -6.06 0.25
CA VAL A 325 19.66 -5.66 -0.42
C VAL A 325 18.55 -6.61 -0.03
N ILE A 326 17.52 -6.06 0.61
CA ILE A 326 16.23 -6.71 0.84
C ILE A 326 15.25 -6.29 -0.25
N THR A 327 15.29 -5.03 -0.62
CA THR A 327 14.48 -4.46 -1.70
C THR A 327 15.13 -3.20 -2.25
N ALA A 328 14.92 -2.97 -3.53
CA ALA A 328 15.31 -1.78 -4.26
C ALA A 328 14.41 -1.63 -5.50
N PRO A 329 14.47 -0.49 -6.23
CA PRO A 329 13.68 -0.33 -7.45
C PRO A 329 13.91 -1.48 -8.43
N SER A 330 12.84 -2.00 -9.02
CA SER A 330 12.84 -3.18 -9.90
C SER A 330 13.83 -3.04 -11.06
N ILE A 331 14.02 -1.82 -11.57
CA ILE A 331 14.98 -1.52 -12.65
C ILE A 331 16.44 -1.94 -12.32
N TYR A 332 16.80 -1.99 -11.04
CA TYR A 332 18.12 -2.45 -10.60
C TYR A 332 18.10 -3.94 -10.26
N VAL A 333 17.14 -4.35 -9.43
CA VAL A 333 17.07 -5.73 -8.92
C VAL A 333 16.86 -6.72 -10.07
N ASP A 334 15.96 -6.42 -11.00
CA ASP A 334 15.58 -7.36 -12.07
C ASP A 334 16.71 -7.54 -13.10
N LYS A 335 17.66 -6.59 -13.19
CA LYS A 335 18.87 -6.74 -14.01
C LYS A 335 19.89 -7.69 -13.38
N ALA A 336 19.96 -7.69 -12.07
CA ALA A 336 20.97 -8.42 -11.31
C ALA A 336 20.50 -9.80 -10.85
N MET A 337 19.21 -9.97 -10.66
CA MET A 337 18.63 -11.23 -10.21
C MET A 337 18.49 -12.22 -11.37
N ASP A 338 18.96 -13.43 -11.15
CA ASP A 338 18.48 -14.61 -11.85
C ASP A 338 17.24 -15.12 -11.12
N TRP A 339 16.06 -14.94 -11.73
CA TRP A 339 14.76 -15.32 -11.14
C TRP A 339 14.45 -16.82 -11.24
N ASP A 340 15.28 -17.60 -11.94
CA ASP A 340 15.18 -19.05 -11.95
C ASP A 340 15.92 -19.68 -10.78
N THR A 341 17.11 -19.17 -10.49
CA THR A 341 17.95 -19.68 -9.39
C THR A 341 17.77 -18.93 -8.08
N GLY A 342 17.27 -17.69 -8.12
CA GLY A 342 17.17 -16.80 -6.97
C GLY A 342 18.51 -16.17 -6.55
N VAL A 343 19.51 -16.20 -7.43
CA VAL A 343 20.86 -15.68 -7.18
C VAL A 343 20.99 -14.26 -7.71
N MET A 344 21.56 -13.36 -6.90
CA MET A 344 21.89 -11.99 -7.30
C MET A 344 23.33 -11.92 -7.83
N HIS A 345 23.49 -11.42 -9.06
CA HIS A 345 24.78 -11.20 -9.70
C HIS A 345 25.18 -9.73 -9.63
N MET A 346 26.04 -9.40 -8.66
CA MET A 346 26.50 -8.03 -8.40
C MET A 346 27.23 -7.37 -9.58
N SER A 347 27.83 -8.15 -10.47
CA SER A 347 28.50 -7.66 -11.69
C SER A 347 27.55 -7.00 -12.70
N ARG A 348 26.23 -7.09 -12.48
CA ARG A 348 25.19 -6.52 -13.35
C ARG A 348 24.53 -5.26 -12.78
N LEU A 349 24.97 -4.80 -11.59
CA LEU A 349 24.42 -3.65 -10.86
C LEU A 349 25.12 -2.33 -11.19
#